data_AF-A0A6G0U8Q3-F1
#
_entry.id   AF-A0A6G0U8Q3-F1
#
_cell.length_a   1.000
_cell.length_b   1.000
_cell.length_c   1.000
_cell.angle_alpha   90.00
_cell.angle_beta   90.00
_cell.angle_gamma   90.00
#
_symmetry.space_group_name_H-M   'P 1'
#
loop_
_entity.id
_entity.type
_entity.pdbx_description
1 polymer ?
#
loop_
_entity_poly.entity_id
_entity_poly.type
_entity_poly.pdbx_seq_one_letter_code
_entity_poly.pdbx_strand_id
1 'polypeptide(L)'
;MISLIVSNYSIECFIDNSMTLLHFIVQTYINECKEPMKESLPVPEPSDVDRAAHVTFDDLQQGLKELKIKLAGCKKKADKVILSSAYDSLEPFKTKMESFISMAHRQLENEHENLEESKKLFVKLMRFYQFQPKTSKSLLDVAPKDFFPLWLPFCTDFKDFWNMEQQRIVKEKLLESKRRTKERQQLVRTNKKSLEGLKNQIQSKFK
;
A
#
# COMPACT_ATOMS: atom_id res chain seq x y z
N MET A 1 -3.23 -14.82 7.09
CA MET A 1 -3.39 -14.95 5.63
C MET A 1 -2.70 -16.23 5.13
N ILE A 2 -1.39 -16.43 5.38
CA ILE A 2 -0.68 -17.67 5.00
C ILE A 2 -1.18 -18.91 5.76
N SER A 3 -1.53 -18.79 7.05
CA SER A 3 -2.08 -19.92 7.83
C SER A 3 -3.47 -20.41 7.40
N LEU A 4 -4.23 -19.61 6.65
CA LEU A 4 -5.54 -20.04 6.12
C LEU A 4 -5.42 -20.80 4.79
N ILE A 5 -4.29 -20.64 4.09
CA ILE A 5 -4.02 -21.26 2.79
C ILE A 5 -3.58 -22.74 2.96
N VAL A 6 -3.07 -23.12 4.13
CA VAL A 6 -2.51 -24.47 4.35
C VAL A 6 -3.55 -25.50 4.84
N SER A 7 -4.67 -25.06 5.43
CA SER A 7 -5.59 -25.99 6.12
C SER A 7 -6.72 -26.57 5.27
N ASN A 8 -6.94 -26.11 4.04
CA ASN A 8 -8.00 -26.67 3.21
C ASN A 8 -7.62 -26.64 1.73
N TYR A 9 -7.86 -27.78 1.09
CA TYR A 9 -7.88 -28.03 -0.35
C TYR A 9 -6.58 -28.44 -1.04
N SER A 10 -6.39 -29.77 -1.07
CA SER A 10 -6.11 -30.48 -2.33
C SER A 10 -7.07 -29.99 -3.42
N ILE A 11 -6.64 -29.06 -4.27
CA ILE A 11 -7.28 -28.81 -5.55
C ILE A 11 -6.20 -28.98 -6.61
N GLU A 12 -6.33 -30.06 -7.36
CA GLU A 12 -5.63 -30.31 -8.61
C GLU A 12 -5.91 -29.15 -9.58
N CYS A 13 -4.90 -28.33 -9.89
CA CYS A 13 -4.98 -27.40 -11.01
C CYS A 13 -4.80 -28.19 -12.32
N PHE A 14 -5.88 -28.76 -12.85
CA PHE A 14 -5.93 -29.37 -14.19
C PHE A 14 -6.82 -28.60 -15.16
N ILE A 15 -6.93 -27.28 -15.02
CA ILE A 15 -7.79 -26.48 -15.92
C ILE A 15 -6.99 -25.27 -16.42
N ASP A 16 -6.58 -25.42 -17.69
CA ASP A 16 -5.93 -24.45 -18.58
C ASP A 16 -4.42 -24.20 -18.37
N ASN A 17 -3.63 -24.51 -19.42
CA ASN A 17 -2.18 -24.25 -19.48
C ASN A 17 -1.83 -22.75 -19.50
N SER A 18 -2.85 -21.87 -19.49
CA SER A 18 -2.71 -20.42 -19.45
C SER A 18 -2.72 -19.82 -18.02
N MET A 19 -3.16 -20.59 -17.02
CA MET A 19 -3.42 -20.09 -15.66
C MET A 19 -2.34 -20.57 -14.68
N THR A 20 -1.59 -19.64 -14.09
CA THR A 20 -0.62 -19.97 -13.02
C THR A 20 -1.34 -20.19 -11.68
N LEU A 21 -0.71 -20.92 -10.76
CA LEU A 21 -1.22 -21.10 -9.39
C LEU A 21 -1.46 -19.75 -8.68
N LEU A 22 -0.54 -18.79 -8.87
CA LEU A 22 -0.68 -17.46 -8.29
C LEU A 22 -1.91 -16.72 -8.84
N HIS A 23 -2.13 -16.79 -10.16
CA HIS A 23 -3.32 -16.23 -10.78
C HIS A 23 -4.59 -16.85 -10.20
N PHE A 24 -4.61 -18.18 -10.03
CA PHE A 24 -5.75 -18.87 -9.41
C PHE A 24 -6.00 -18.40 -7.97
N ILE A 25 -4.96 -18.26 -7.16
CA ILE A 25 -5.07 -17.75 -5.78
C ILE A 25 -5.66 -16.33 -5.78
N VAL A 26 -5.17 -15.45 -6.65
CA VAL A 26 -5.67 -14.06 -6.77
C VAL A 26 -7.14 -14.05 -7.18
N GLN A 27 -7.51 -14.87 -8.17
CA GLN A 27 -8.89 -14.98 -8.63
C GLN A 27 -9.82 -15.48 -7.52
N THR A 28 -9.44 -16.55 -6.82
CA THR A 28 -10.23 -17.11 -5.71
C THR A 28 -10.39 -16.07 -4.60
N TYR A 29 -9.31 -15.37 -4.22
CA TYR A 29 -9.39 -14.32 -3.21
C TYR A 29 -10.37 -13.22 -3.60
N ILE A 30 -10.30 -12.73 -4.85
CA ILE A 30 -11.19 -11.67 -5.34
C ILE A 30 -12.66 -12.15 -5.40
N ASN A 31 -12.91 -13.41 -5.72
CA ASN A 31 -14.25 -13.99 -5.75
C ASN A 31 -14.87 -14.14 -4.35
N GLU A 32 -14.05 -14.33 -3.31
CA GLU A 32 -14.50 -14.35 -1.91
C GLU A 32 -14.80 -12.94 -1.37
N CYS A 33 -14.26 -11.89 -2.00
CA CYS A 33 -14.56 -10.51 -1.63
C CYS A 33 -16.02 -10.15 -1.95
N LYS A 34 -16.73 -9.58 -0.97
CA LYS A 34 -18.11 -9.09 -1.17
C LYS A 34 -18.18 -7.94 -2.18
N GLU A 35 -17.20 -7.04 -2.13
CA GLU A 35 -17.09 -5.87 -3.00
C GLU A 35 -15.68 -5.78 -3.63
N PRO A 36 -15.36 -6.64 -4.60
CA PRO A 36 -13.99 -6.76 -5.13
C PRO A 36 -13.45 -5.43 -5.69
N MET A 37 -14.32 -4.57 -6.24
CA MET A 37 -13.94 -3.27 -6.80
C MET A 37 -13.56 -2.20 -5.76
N LYS A 38 -13.81 -2.44 -4.47
CA LYS A 38 -13.42 -1.54 -3.37
C LYS A 38 -12.31 -2.12 -2.51
N GLU A 39 -11.93 -3.38 -2.74
CA GLU A 39 -10.92 -4.05 -1.94
C GLU A 39 -9.54 -3.48 -2.25
N SER A 40 -8.75 -3.22 -1.22
CA SER A 40 -7.36 -2.81 -1.38
C SER A 40 -6.49 -4.01 -1.72
N LEU A 41 -5.36 -3.76 -2.39
CA LEU A 41 -4.35 -4.79 -2.65
C LEU A 41 -3.95 -5.46 -1.30
N PRO A 42 -4.08 -6.78 -1.16
CA PRO A 42 -3.85 -7.49 0.11
C PRO A 42 -2.37 -7.72 0.41
N VAL A 43 -1.49 -7.38 -0.53
CA VAL A 43 -0.03 -7.45 -0.41
C VAL A 43 0.57 -6.04 -0.43
N PRO A 44 1.76 -5.83 0.14
CA PRO A 44 2.46 -4.56 0.05
C PRO A 44 2.66 -4.13 -1.41
N GLU A 45 2.62 -2.82 -1.64
CA GLU A 45 2.93 -2.23 -2.93
C GLU A 45 4.37 -2.57 -3.34
N PRO A 46 4.62 -3.02 -4.59
CA PRO A 46 5.98 -3.38 -5.03
C PRO A 46 6.97 -2.22 -4.88
N SER A 47 6.52 -0.99 -5.11
CA SER A 47 7.35 0.20 -4.94
C SER A 47 7.74 0.46 -3.48
N ASP A 48 6.90 0.06 -2.52
CA ASP A 48 7.20 0.21 -1.10
C ASP A 48 8.20 -0.85 -0.65
N VAL A 49 8.06 -2.09 -1.16
CA VAL A 49 9.01 -3.18 -0.93
C VAL A 49 10.38 -2.84 -1.51
N ASP A 50 10.42 -2.28 -2.73
CA ASP A 50 11.65 -1.84 -3.37
C ASP A 50 12.33 -0.72 -2.56
N ARG A 51 11.59 0.31 -2.13
CA ARG A 51 12.15 1.37 -1.28
C ARG A 51 12.66 0.82 0.06
N ALA A 52 11.94 -0.13 0.66
CA ALA A 52 12.37 -0.76 1.90
C ALA A 52 13.67 -1.56 1.74
N ALA A 53 13.90 -2.19 0.58
CA ALA A 53 15.14 -2.91 0.28
C ALA A 53 16.38 -2.00 0.28
N HIS A 54 16.22 -0.73 -0.10
CA HIS A 54 17.29 0.25 -0.16
C HIS A 54 17.58 0.96 1.18
N VAL A 55 16.86 0.63 2.24
CA VAL A 55 17.11 1.21 3.57
C VAL A 55 18.39 0.62 4.18
N THR A 56 19.32 1.50 4.56
CA THR A 56 20.51 1.14 5.34
C THR A 56 20.38 1.67 6.76
N PHE A 57 20.11 0.80 7.72
CA PHE A 57 19.97 1.20 9.12
C PHE A 57 21.23 1.84 9.71
N ASP A 58 22.41 1.40 9.28
CA ASP A 58 23.69 1.95 9.74
C ASP A 58 23.89 3.39 9.28
N ASP A 59 23.58 3.69 8.01
CA ASP A 59 23.66 5.04 7.45
C ASP A 59 22.69 5.99 8.18
N LEU A 60 21.46 5.53 8.45
CA LEU A 60 20.48 6.29 9.22
C LEU A 60 20.98 6.56 10.65
N GLN A 61 21.53 5.55 11.32
CA GLN A 61 22.07 5.70 12.67
C GLN A 61 23.25 6.66 12.69
N GLN A 62 24.14 6.60 11.70
CA GLN A 62 25.26 7.51 11.55
C GLN A 62 24.77 8.94 11.28
N GLY A 63 23.81 9.13 10.39
CA GLY A 63 23.19 10.43 10.11
C GLY A 63 22.57 11.08 11.36
N LEU A 64 21.86 10.31 12.18
CA LEU A 64 21.30 10.80 13.44
C LEU A 64 22.38 11.20 14.45
N LYS A 65 23.47 10.43 14.56
CA LYS A 65 24.62 10.78 15.42
C LYS A 65 25.26 12.09 14.97
N GLU A 66 25.47 12.26 13.67
CA GLU A 66 26.03 13.50 13.12
C GLU A 66 25.11 14.70 13.35
N LEU A 67 23.80 14.51 13.18
CA LEU A 67 22.83 15.56 13.43
C LEU A 67 22.81 15.96 14.91
N LYS A 68 22.94 15.01 15.83
CA LYS A 68 23.10 15.27 17.28
C LYS A 68 24.31 16.14 17.58
N ILE A 69 25.47 15.81 16.98
CA ILE A 69 26.71 16.58 17.15
C ILE A 69 26.55 17.99 16.59
N LYS A 70 25.99 18.13 15.38
CA LYS A 70 25.74 19.44 14.73
C LYS A 70 24.80 20.30 15.57
N LEU A 71 23.73 19.72 16.10
CA LEU A 71 22.77 20.42 16.95
C LEU A 71 23.41 20.88 18.28
N ALA A 72 24.22 20.03 18.92
CA ALA A 72 24.99 20.43 20.10
C ALA A 72 25.97 21.57 19.80
N GLY A 73 26.61 21.55 18.62
CA GLY A 73 27.45 22.65 18.13
C GLY A 73 26.67 23.94 17.89
N CYS A 74 25.46 23.84 17.32
CA CYS A 74 24.55 24.98 17.13
C CYS A 74 24.16 25.60 18.47
N LYS A 75 23.77 24.78 19.45
CA LYS A 75 23.45 25.22 20.81
C LYS A 75 24.61 25.97 21.45
N LYS A 76 25.84 25.44 21.39
CA LYS A 76 27.03 26.13 21.94
C LYS A 76 27.27 27.50 21.31
N LYS A 77 27.05 27.62 20.00
CA LYS A 77 27.18 28.91 19.29
C LYS A 77 26.07 29.88 19.71
N ALA A 78 24.83 29.41 19.83
CA ALA A 78 23.70 30.20 20.32
C ALA A 78 23.96 30.71 21.75
N ASP A 79 24.37 29.82 22.66
CA ASP A 79 24.71 30.16 24.04
C ASP A 79 25.81 31.24 24.08
N LYS A 80 26.83 31.13 23.22
CA LYS A 80 27.89 32.15 23.12
C LYS A 80 27.35 33.52 22.67
N VAL A 81 26.47 33.56 21.67
CA VAL A 81 25.86 34.82 21.19
C VAL A 81 25.02 35.45 22.30
N ILE A 82 24.24 34.65 23.01
CA ILE A 82 23.40 35.11 24.13
C ILE A 82 24.27 35.68 25.25
N LEU A 83 25.37 35.02 25.61
CA LEU A 83 26.28 35.47 26.67
C LEU A 83 27.12 36.69 26.30
N SER A 84 27.41 36.89 25.01
CA SER A 84 28.27 37.98 24.54
C SER A 84 27.51 39.27 24.18
N SER A 85 26.17 39.23 24.19
CA SER A 85 25.31 40.34 23.77
C SER A 85 24.78 41.12 24.98
N ALA A 86 24.52 42.41 24.78
CA ALA A 86 23.87 43.25 25.80
C ALA A 86 22.41 42.80 26.01
N TYR A 87 21.92 42.93 27.24
CA TYR A 87 20.59 42.45 27.62
C TYR A 87 19.47 43.02 26.73
N ASP A 88 19.55 44.30 26.38
CA ASP A 88 18.54 45.01 25.58
C ASP A 88 18.53 44.60 24.10
N SER A 89 19.53 43.84 23.62
CA SER A 89 19.65 43.39 22.23
C SER A 89 19.53 41.87 22.04
N LEU A 90 19.15 41.13 23.09
CA LEU A 90 19.02 39.66 23.04
C LEU A 90 17.81 39.19 22.24
N GLU A 91 16.72 39.94 22.30
CA GLU A 91 15.49 39.58 21.62
C GLU A 91 15.46 40.18 20.21
N PRO A 92 14.94 39.44 19.20
CA PRO A 92 14.20 38.18 19.31
C PRO A 92 15.08 36.92 19.17
N PHE A 93 16.40 37.06 19.07
CA PHE A 93 17.31 35.97 18.75
C PHE A 93 17.24 34.85 19.78
N LYS A 94 17.33 35.19 21.07
CA LYS A 94 17.31 34.21 22.17
C LYS A 94 16.05 33.34 22.11
N THR A 95 14.86 33.94 22.14
CA THR A 95 13.59 33.21 22.12
C THR A 95 13.45 32.32 20.88
N LYS A 96 13.78 32.84 19.69
CA LYS A 96 13.69 32.05 18.45
C LYS A 96 14.67 30.88 18.44
N MET A 97 15.88 31.10 18.92
CA MET A 97 16.92 30.07 18.93
C MET A 97 16.66 28.98 19.97
N GLU A 98 16.21 29.35 21.17
CA GLU A 98 15.80 28.40 22.20
C GLU A 98 14.62 27.52 21.72
N SER A 99 13.62 28.13 21.09
CA SER A 99 12.50 27.41 20.48
C SER A 99 12.96 26.44 19.39
N PHE A 100 13.82 26.90 18.46
CA PHE A 100 14.38 26.07 17.41
C PHE A 100 15.17 24.87 17.95
N ILE A 101 16.07 25.09 18.92
CA ILE A 101 16.90 24.03 19.50
C ILE A 101 16.02 23.01 20.23
N SER A 102 15.01 23.47 20.98
CA SER A 102 14.06 22.59 21.68
C SER A 102 13.29 21.70 20.71
N MET A 103 12.74 22.28 19.64
CA MET A 103 12.03 21.53 18.59
C MET A 103 12.94 20.53 17.88
N ALA A 104 14.16 20.94 17.53
CA ALA A 104 15.13 20.09 16.86
C ALA A 104 15.57 18.92 17.74
N HIS A 105 15.75 19.13 19.05
CA HIS A 105 16.03 18.04 19.99
C HIS A 105 14.89 17.03 20.07
N ARG A 106 13.64 17.51 20.15
CA ARG A 106 12.47 16.61 20.18
C ARG A 106 12.35 15.79 18.90
N GLN A 107 12.53 16.42 17.74
CA GLN A 107 12.50 15.72 16.45
C GLN A 107 13.62 14.67 16.37
N LEU A 108 14.83 15.02 16.78
CA LEU A 108 15.96 14.11 16.77
C LEU A 108 15.72 12.86 17.64
N GLU A 109 15.13 13.04 18.83
CA GLU A 109 14.80 11.93 19.73
C GLU A 109 13.71 11.04 19.11
N ASN A 110 12.64 11.65 18.57
CA ASN A 110 11.59 10.89 17.89
C ASN A 110 12.13 10.06 16.71
N GLU A 111 13.02 10.63 15.87
CA GLU A 111 13.62 9.87 14.77
C GLU A 111 14.53 8.74 15.26
N HIS A 112 15.19 8.93 16.41
CA HIS A 112 15.98 7.87 17.04
C HIS A 112 15.11 6.71 17.53
N GLU A 113 14.00 7.03 18.22
CA GLU A 113 13.02 6.04 18.66
C GLU A 113 12.41 5.30 17.47
N ASN A 114 11.98 6.02 16.43
CA ASN A 114 11.43 5.45 15.20
C ASN A 114 12.41 4.47 14.52
N LEU A 115 13.70 4.80 14.48
CA LEU A 115 14.73 3.93 13.90
C LEU A 115 14.86 2.63 14.69
N GLU A 116 14.91 2.71 16.02
CA GLU A 116 15.04 1.53 16.89
C GLU A 116 13.78 0.67 16.87
N GLU A 117 12.59 1.27 16.80
CA GLU A 117 11.34 0.53 16.58
C GLU A 117 11.31 -0.16 15.21
N SER A 118 11.73 0.53 14.15
CA SER A 118 11.79 -0.03 12.80
C SER A 118 12.71 -1.24 12.72
N LYS A 119 13.90 -1.18 13.34
CA LYS A 119 14.81 -2.33 13.46
C LYS A 119 14.14 -3.50 14.20
N LYS A 120 13.46 -3.23 15.32
CA LYS A 120 12.75 -4.27 16.09
C LYS A 120 11.64 -4.92 15.28
N LEU A 121 10.85 -4.13 14.54
CA LEU A 121 9.79 -4.63 13.66
C LEU A 121 10.35 -5.46 12.52
N PHE A 122 11.46 -5.05 11.92
CA PHE A 122 12.13 -5.81 10.87
C PHE A 122 12.58 -7.20 11.37
N VAL A 123 13.15 -7.28 12.57
CA VAL A 123 13.51 -8.57 13.18
C VAL A 123 12.27 -9.43 13.46
N LYS A 124 11.18 -8.84 13.96
CA LYS A 124 9.91 -9.55 14.16
C LYS A 124 9.35 -10.08 12.83
N LEU A 125 9.44 -9.30 11.77
CA LEU A 125 9.00 -9.67 10.42
C LEU A 125 9.78 -10.87 9.89
N MET A 126 11.12 -10.83 9.99
CA MET A 126 11.96 -11.95 9.58
C MET A 126 11.66 -13.23 10.37
N ARG A 127 11.43 -13.12 11.69
CA ARG A 127 11.01 -14.27 12.52
C ARG A 127 9.65 -14.82 12.11
N PHE A 128 8.68 -13.95 11.84
CA PHE A 128 7.34 -14.35 11.41
C PHE A 128 7.39 -15.20 10.13
N TYR A 129 8.23 -14.81 9.18
CA TYR A 129 8.44 -15.57 7.94
C TYR A 129 9.50 -16.67 8.03
N GLN A 130 10.00 -16.96 9.24
CA GLN A 130 11.01 -17.99 9.49
C GLN A 130 12.23 -17.83 8.57
N PHE A 131 12.61 -16.57 8.31
CA PHE A 131 13.72 -16.25 7.44
C PHE A 131 15.03 -16.80 8.01
N GLN A 132 15.79 -17.49 7.17
CA GLN A 132 17.10 -18.04 7.52
C GLN A 132 18.18 -17.33 6.69
N PRO A 133 18.95 -16.42 7.30
CA PRO A 133 20.04 -15.73 6.60
C PRO A 133 21.09 -16.73 6.13
N LYS A 134 21.55 -16.57 4.88
CA LYS A 134 22.57 -17.44 4.27
C LYS A 134 23.98 -17.15 4.81
N THR A 135 24.24 -15.89 5.16
CA THR A 135 25.57 -15.37 5.49
C THR A 135 25.71 -14.94 6.95
N SER A 136 24.63 -14.49 7.58
CA SER A 136 24.64 -13.96 8.96
C SER A 136 24.19 -15.04 9.96
N LYS A 137 24.87 -15.13 11.11
CA LYS A 137 24.46 -16.04 12.21
C LYS A 137 23.31 -15.49 13.05
N SER A 138 23.04 -14.18 12.97
CA SER A 138 22.02 -13.49 13.75
C SER A 138 21.08 -12.71 12.84
N LEU A 139 19.79 -12.74 13.17
CA LEU A 139 18.77 -11.91 12.51
C LEU A 139 18.96 -10.41 12.77
N LEU A 140 19.75 -10.03 13.78
CA LEU A 140 20.04 -8.63 14.08
C LEU A 140 20.99 -8.00 13.04
N ASP A 141 21.79 -8.81 12.36
CA ASP A 141 22.82 -8.37 11.42
C ASP A 141 22.36 -8.46 9.95
N VAL A 142 21.09 -8.80 9.72
CA VAL A 142 20.51 -8.90 8.38
C VAL A 142 20.10 -7.50 7.92
N ALA A 143 20.53 -7.10 6.72
CA ALA A 143 20.12 -5.82 6.15
C ALA A 143 18.78 -5.96 5.39
N PRO A 144 17.98 -4.88 5.28
CA PRO A 144 16.75 -4.88 4.48
C PRO A 144 16.91 -5.42 3.05
N LYS A 145 18.03 -5.11 2.38
CA LYS A 145 18.39 -5.61 1.05
C LYS A 145 18.53 -7.14 0.94
N ASP A 146 18.74 -7.84 2.05
CA ASP A 146 18.89 -9.30 2.05
C ASP A 146 17.53 -10.02 2.18
N PHE A 147 16.48 -9.28 2.56
CA PHE A 147 15.14 -9.80 2.82
C PHE A 147 14.11 -9.33 1.80
N PHE A 148 13.97 -8.02 1.59
CA PHE A 148 12.88 -7.45 0.77
C PHE A 148 12.92 -7.85 -0.71
N PRO A 149 14.09 -7.99 -1.36
CA PRO A 149 14.14 -8.48 -2.75
C PRO A 149 13.58 -9.88 -2.94
N LEU A 150 13.49 -10.71 -1.88
CA LEU A 150 12.84 -12.02 -1.95
C LEU A 150 11.31 -11.91 -2.08
N TRP A 151 10.74 -10.81 -1.57
CA TRP A 151 9.30 -10.52 -1.63
C TRP A 151 8.91 -9.75 -2.88
N LEU A 152 9.82 -8.97 -3.45
CA LEU A 152 9.52 -8.07 -4.56
C LEU A 152 8.89 -8.77 -5.78
N PRO A 153 9.41 -9.90 -6.30
CA PRO A 153 8.78 -10.61 -7.42
C PRO A 153 7.35 -11.05 -7.11
N PHE A 154 7.13 -11.59 -5.90
CA PHE A 154 5.81 -12.01 -5.46
C PHE A 154 4.83 -10.85 -5.41
N CYS A 155 5.22 -9.72 -4.81
CA CYS A 155 4.36 -8.52 -4.75
C CYS A 155 4.04 -7.99 -6.16
N THR A 156 5.01 -7.97 -7.06
CA THR A 156 4.84 -7.54 -8.46
C THR A 156 3.84 -8.44 -9.18
N ASP A 157 4.09 -9.75 -9.22
CA ASP A 157 3.24 -10.70 -9.93
C ASP A 157 1.83 -10.72 -9.35
N PHE A 158 1.70 -10.68 -8.01
CA PHE A 158 0.40 -10.63 -7.35
C PHE A 158 -0.37 -9.37 -7.76
N LYS A 159 0.29 -8.20 -7.78
CA LYS A 159 -0.33 -6.93 -8.18
C LYS A 159 -0.75 -6.95 -9.66
N ASP A 160 0.04 -7.55 -10.53
CA ASP A 160 -0.29 -7.65 -11.94
C ASP A 160 -1.54 -8.52 -12.17
N PHE A 161 -1.59 -9.71 -11.57
CA PHE A 161 -2.78 -10.55 -11.61
C PHE A 161 -3.99 -9.88 -10.94
N TRP A 162 -3.78 -9.18 -9.83
CA TRP A 162 -4.83 -8.42 -9.16
C TRP A 162 -5.44 -7.38 -10.10
N ASN A 163 -4.60 -6.57 -10.76
CA ASN A 163 -5.04 -5.55 -11.69
C ASN A 163 -5.75 -6.15 -12.91
N MET A 164 -5.23 -7.26 -13.44
CA MET A 164 -5.88 -7.99 -14.54
C MET A 164 -7.28 -8.45 -14.15
N GLU A 165 -7.44 -9.02 -12.95
CA GLU A 165 -8.73 -9.55 -12.49
C GLU A 165 -9.72 -8.42 -12.14
N GLN A 166 -9.25 -7.33 -11.52
CA GLN A 166 -10.05 -6.13 -11.31
C GLN A 166 -10.57 -5.56 -12.64
N GLN A 167 -9.72 -5.49 -13.67
CA GLN A 167 -10.13 -5.07 -15.01
C GLN A 167 -11.14 -6.05 -15.65
N ARG A 168 -10.97 -7.36 -15.43
CA ARG A 168 -11.91 -8.39 -15.91
C ARG A 168 -13.30 -8.16 -15.33
N ILE A 169 -13.40 -7.93 -14.02
CA ILE A 169 -14.66 -7.67 -13.31
C ILE A 169 -15.34 -6.39 -13.82
N VAL A 170 -14.58 -5.32 -14.02
CA VAL A 170 -15.11 -4.06 -14.56
C VAL A 170 -15.67 -4.25 -15.97
N LYS A 171 -14.95 -4.97 -16.84
CA LYS A 171 -15.40 -5.29 -18.20
C LYS A 171 -16.67 -6.13 -18.19
N GLU A 172 -16.74 -7.16 -17.33
CA GLU A 172 -17.91 -8.03 -17.19
C GLU A 172 -19.15 -7.25 -16.75
N LYS A 173 -19.04 -6.42 -15.71
CA LYS A 173 -20.13 -5.56 -15.24
C LYS A 173 -20.60 -4.54 -16.29
N LEU A 174 -19.67 -3.97 -17.07
CA LEU A 174 -20.01 -3.06 -18.16
C LEU A 174 -20.81 -3.78 -19.26
N LEU A 175 -20.39 -4.99 -19.63
CA LEU A 175 -21.10 -5.80 -20.62
C LEU A 175 -22.49 -6.19 -20.14
N GLU A 176 -22.62 -6.60 -18.88
CA GLU A 176 -23.91 -6.94 -18.28
C GLU A 176 -24.86 -5.72 -18.23
N SER A 177 -24.36 -4.55 -17.84
CA SER A 177 -25.14 -3.30 -17.86
C SER A 177 -25.63 -2.92 -19.28
N LYS A 178 -24.77 -3.09 -20.29
CA LYS A 178 -25.14 -2.89 -21.70
C LYS A 178 -26.22 -3.88 -22.16
N ARG A 179 -26.13 -5.16 -21.75
CA ARG A 179 -27.15 -6.19 -22.04
C ARG A 179 -28.50 -5.81 -21.43
N ARG A 180 -28.53 -5.50 -20.12
CA ARG A 180 -29.74 -5.07 -19.40
C ARG A 180 -30.41 -3.84 -20.03
N THR A 181 -29.60 -2.87 -20.50
CA THR A 181 -30.12 -1.68 -21.17
C THR A 181 -30.73 -2.00 -22.53
N LYS A 182 -30.08 -2.85 -23.34
CA LYS A 182 -30.62 -3.31 -24.63
C LYS A 182 -31.94 -4.08 -24.46
N GLU A 183 -32.01 -4.98 -23.48
CA GLU A 183 -33.23 -5.73 -23.14
C GLU A 183 -34.36 -4.77 -22.75
N ARG A 184 -34.09 -3.78 -21.89
CA ARG A 184 -35.07 -2.76 -21.50
C ARG A 184 -35.53 -1.93 -22.70
N GLN A 185 -34.63 -1.54 -23.60
CA GLN A 185 -34.99 -0.81 -24.83
C GLN A 185 -35.84 -1.64 -25.78
N GLN A 186 -35.53 -2.94 -25.93
CA GLN A 186 -36.34 -3.85 -26.74
C GLN A 186 -37.75 -4.00 -26.17
N LEU A 187 -37.88 -4.20 -24.86
CA LEU A 187 -39.18 -4.31 -24.18
C LEU A 187 -40.04 -3.05 -24.34
N VAL A 188 -39.43 -1.86 -24.26
CA VAL A 188 -40.14 -0.58 -24.50
C VAL A 188 -40.62 -0.47 -25.95
N ARG A 189 -39.79 -0.91 -26.92
CA ARG A 189 -40.16 -0.89 -28.35
C ARG A 189 -41.30 -1.85 -28.67
N THR A 190 -41.31 -3.06 -28.12
CA THR A 190 -42.40 -4.02 -28.30
C THR A 190 -43.70 -3.53 -27.67
N ASN A 191 -43.64 -2.97 -26.45
CA ASN A 191 -44.81 -2.39 -25.79
C ASN A 191 -45.40 -1.22 -26.59
N LYS A 192 -44.57 -0.34 -27.16
CA LYS A 192 -45.03 0.78 -27.99
C LYS A 192 -45.75 0.29 -29.26
N LYS A 193 -45.19 -0.70 -29.96
CA LYS A 193 -45.83 -1.31 -31.14
C LYS A 193 -47.16 -1.98 -30.81
N SER A 194 -47.23 -2.67 -29.66
CA SER A 194 -48.48 -3.31 -29.20
C SER A 194 -49.57 -2.27 -28.92
N LEU A 195 -49.23 -1.18 -28.23
CA LEU A 195 -50.17 -0.07 -27.94
C LEU A 195 -50.65 0.64 -29.22
N GLU A 196 -49.77 0.81 -30.20
CA GLU A 196 -50.10 1.41 -31.49
C GLU A 196 -51.05 0.52 -32.31
N GLY A 197 -50.84 -0.79 -32.30
CA GLY A 197 -51.76 -1.77 -32.88
C GLY A 197 -53.16 -1.74 -32.23
N LEU A 198 -53.21 -1.71 -30.90
CA LEU A 198 -54.47 -1.58 -30.15
C LEU A 198 -55.21 -0.27 -30.45
N LYS A 199 -54.50 0.86 -30.55
CA LYS A 199 -55.10 2.16 -30.92
C LYS A 199 -55.69 2.15 -32.32
N ASN A 200 -54.97 1.57 -33.29
CA ASN A 200 -55.44 1.48 -34.67
C ASN A 200 -56.69 0.59 -34.80
N GLN A 201 -56.76 -0.51 -34.06
CA GLN A 201 -57.95 -1.38 -34.01
C GLN A 201 -59.18 -0.70 -33.38
N ILE A 202 -58.98 0.16 -32.38
CA ILE A 202 -60.07 0.93 -31.78
C ILE A 202 -60.56 1.99 -32.77
N GLN A 203 -59.66 2.74 -33.40
CA GLN A 203 -60.01 3.76 -34.40
C GLN A 203 -60.75 3.18 -35.61
N SER A 204 -60.41 1.97 -36.06
CA SER A 204 -61.12 1.33 -37.17
C SER A 204 -62.54 0.88 -36.83
N LYS A 205 -62.93 0.84 -35.55
CA LYS A 205 -64.30 0.49 -35.12
C LYS A 205 -65.23 1.69 -34.97
N PHE A 206 -64.71 2.92 -35.04
CA PHE A 206 -65.48 4.17 -34.95
C PHE A 206 -65.59 4.91 -36.30
N LYS A 207 -65.33 4.21 -37.40
CA LYS A 207 -65.46 4.68 -38.79
C LYS A 207 -66.49 3.82 -39.50
#